data_AF-H8Z2L2-F1
#
_entry.id   AF-H8Z2L2-F1
#
_cell.length_a   1.000
_cell.length_b   1.000
_cell.length_c   1.000
_cell.angle_alpha   90.00
_cell.angle_beta   90.00
_cell.angle_gamma   90.00
#
_symmetry.space_group_name_H-M   'P 1'
#
loop_
_entity.id
_entity.type
_entity.pdbx_description
1 polymer ?
#
loop_
_entity_poly.entity_id
_entity_poly.type
_entity_poly.pdbx_seq_one_letter_code
_entity_poly.pdbx_strand_id
1 'polypeptide(L)' 'MTTIAIKLPDGAFSALRKDPREMEAEMRLAAAAKWYELGLISQERGAEIAGLSRLDFILGLSRLGVSPFQEDLDDDV' A
#
# COMPACT_ATOMS: atom_id res chain seq x y z
N MET A 1 -13.82 -10.17 7.66
CA MET A 1 -13.01 -9.91 6.46
C MET A 1 -13.94 -9.76 5.27
N THR A 2 -13.65 -8.82 4.37
CA THR A 2 -14.45 -8.52 3.18
C THR A 2 -13.59 -8.76 1.94
N THR A 3 -14.15 -9.36 0.89
CA THR A 3 -13.42 -9.64 -0.36
C THR A 3 -13.77 -8.61 -1.43
N ILE A 4 -12.75 -8.03 -2.06
CA ILE A 4 -12.86 -7.15 -3.22
C ILE A 4 -12.27 -7.90 -4.43
N ALA A 5 -13.01 -8.01 -5.52
CA ALA A 5 -12.54 -8.62 -6.77
C ALA A 5 -12.21 -7.54 -7.80
N ILE A 6 -10.99 -7.57 -8.35
CA ILE A 6 -10.51 -6.61 -9.34
C ILE A 6 -10.15 -7.39 -10.61
N LYS A 7 -10.70 -6.96 -11.76
CA LYS A 7 -10.30 -7.49 -13.07
C LYS A 7 -9.08 -6.72 -13.56
N LEU A 8 -8.01 -7.43 -13.89
CA LEU A 8 -6.80 -6.87 -14.45
C LEU A 8 -6.60 -7.40 -15.88
N PRO A 9 -5.89 -6.67 -16.76
CA PRO A 9 -5.45 -7.20 -18.04
C PRO A 9 -4.58 -8.46 -17.86
N ASP A 10 -4.66 -9.40 -18.80
CA ASP A 10 -3.94 -10.69 -18.72
C ASP A 10 -2.43 -10.54 -18.51
N GLY A 11 -1.84 -9.46 -19.05
CA GLY A 11 -0.40 -9.17 -18.92
C GLY A 11 0.03 -8.52 -17.59
N ALA A 12 -0.89 -8.17 -16.69
CA ALA A 12 -0.55 -7.42 -15.46
C ALA A 12 0.39 -8.21 -14.54
N PHE A 13 0.13 -9.50 -14.35
CA PHE A 13 0.97 -10.40 -13.55
C PHE A 13 2.37 -10.56 -14.16
N SER A 14 2.44 -10.69 -15.49
CA SER A 14 3.69 -10.81 -16.23
C SER A 14 4.53 -9.52 -16.19
N ALA A 15 3.87 -8.35 -16.25
CA ALA A 15 4.54 -7.05 -16.19
C ALA A 15 5.28 -6.85 -14.86
N LEU A 16 4.67 -7.29 -13.75
CA LEU A 16 5.28 -7.21 -12.42
C LEU A 16 6.08 -8.47 -12.02
N ARG A 17 6.04 -9.53 -12.85
CA ARG A 17 6.62 -10.85 -12.57
C ARG A 17 6.18 -11.40 -11.20
N LYS A 18 4.89 -11.30 -10.91
CA LYS A 18 4.29 -11.72 -9.65
C LYS A 18 3.22 -12.77 -9.87
N ASP A 19 3.16 -13.75 -8.97
CA ASP A 19 2.02 -14.67 -8.88
C ASP A 19 0.78 -13.97 -8.25
N PRO A 20 -0.41 -14.62 -8.25
CA PRO A 20 -1.62 -14.02 -7.70
C PRO A 20 -1.54 -13.58 -6.23
N ARG A 21 -0.83 -14.33 -5.37
CA ARG A 21 -0.68 -13.99 -3.95
C ARG A 21 0.28 -12.83 -3.76
N GLU A 22 1.38 -12.83 -4.52
CA GLU A 22 2.34 -11.73 -4.52
C GLU A 22 1.71 -10.44 -5.07
N MET A 23 0.85 -10.55 -6.08
CA MET A 23 0.09 -9.43 -6.62
C MET A 23 -0.89 -8.87 -5.60
N GLU A 24 -1.63 -9.73 -4.89
CA GLU A 24 -2.55 -9.30 -3.84
C GLU A 24 -1.83 -8.50 -2.74
N ALA A 25 -0.69 -9.02 -2.25
CA ALA A 25 0.12 -8.31 -1.27
C ALA A 25 0.64 -6.97 -1.81
N GLU A 26 1.11 -6.94 -3.06
CA GLU A 26 1.60 -5.73 -3.71
C GLU A 26 0.50 -4.67 -3.85
N MET A 27 -0.70 -5.08 -4.29
CA MET A 27 -1.83 -4.18 -4.46
C MET A 27 -2.29 -3.58 -3.13
N ARG A 28 -2.38 -4.39 -2.07
CA ARG A 28 -2.75 -3.88 -0.74
C ARG A 28 -1.70 -2.92 -0.20
N LEU A 29 -0.41 -3.23 -0.35
CA LEU A 29 0.67 -2.36 0.09
C LEU A 29 0.67 -1.04 -0.70
N ALA A 30 0.54 -1.09 -2.02
CA ALA A 30 0.50 0.11 -2.86
C ALA A 30 -0.70 1.02 -2.52
N ALA A 31 -1.88 0.43 -2.31
CA ALA A 31 -3.07 1.18 -1.92
C ALA A 31 -2.92 1.81 -0.53
N ALA A 32 -2.49 1.02 0.47
CA ALA A 32 -2.28 1.49 1.83
C ALA A 32 -1.21 2.59 1.89
N ALA A 33 -0.10 2.43 1.16
CA ALA A 33 0.96 3.43 1.08
C ALA A 33 0.43 4.74 0.46
N LYS A 34 -0.37 4.67 -0.61
CA LYS A 34 -0.91 5.88 -1.23
C LYS A 34 -1.91 6.60 -0.34
N TRP A 35 -2.78 5.88 0.36
CA TRP A 35 -3.72 6.50 1.29
C TRP A 35 -3.03 7.10 2.51
N TYR A 36 -1.97 6.46 2.99
CA TYR A 36 -1.12 6.99 4.05
C TYR A 36 -0.40 8.27 3.61
N GLU A 37 0.21 8.28 2.43
CA GLU A 37 0.87 9.45 1.85
C GLU A 37 -0.09 10.64 1.67
N LEU A 38 -1.34 10.37 1.30
CA LEU A 38 -2.40 11.38 1.18
C LEU A 38 -3.01 11.82 2.52
N GLY A 39 -2.51 11.28 3.63
CA GLY A 39 -3.02 11.55 4.98
C GLY A 39 -4.41 11.00 5.30
N LEU A 40 -4.96 10.13 4.45
CA LEU A 40 -6.32 9.59 4.60
C LEU A 40 -6.41 8.50 5.67
N ILE A 41 -5.29 7.85 5.98
CA ILE A 41 -5.20 6.80 7.00
C ILE A 41 -3.91 6.96 7.81
N SER A 42 -3.94 6.53 9.07
CA SER A 42 -2.75 6.48 9.91
C SER A 42 -1.81 5.33 9.49
N GLN A 43 -0.55 5.39 9.94
CA GLN A 43 0.43 4.32 9.72
C GLN A 43 -0.04 2.95 10.25
N GLU A 44 -0.72 2.92 11.41
CA GLU A 44 -1.27 1.69 11.98
C GLU A 44 -2.36 1.09 11.09
N ARG A 45 -3.28 1.92 10.58
CA ARG A 45 -4.31 1.50 9.64
C ARG A 45 -3.72 1.05 8.31
N GLY A 46 -2.66 1.73 7.83
CA GLY A 46 -1.91 1.31 6.65
C GLY A 46 -1.33 -0.10 6.80
N ALA A 47 -0.69 -0.39 7.93
CA ALA A 47 -0.15 -1.71 8.23
C ALA A 47 -1.25 -2.79 8.30
N GLU A 48 -2.37 -2.50 8.97
CA GLU A 48 -3.53 -3.41 9.05
C GLU A 48 -4.09 -3.74 7.66
N ILE A 49 -4.32 -2.73 6.81
CA ILE A 49 -4.84 -2.89 5.45
C ILE A 49 -3.85 -3.68 4.58
N ALA A 50 -2.55 -3.40 4.70
CA ALA A 50 -1.51 -4.14 4.00
C ALA A 50 -1.37 -5.60 4.49
N GLY A 51 -1.95 -5.93 5.65
CA GLY A 51 -1.77 -7.23 6.29
C GLY A 51 -0.35 -7.44 6.81
N LEU A 52 0.31 -6.36 7.24
CA LEU A 52 1.71 -6.32 7.64
C LEU A 52 1.85 -5.94 9.12
N SER A 53 3.00 -6.28 9.70
CA SER A 53 3.43 -5.64 10.94
C SER A 53 3.72 -4.15 10.68
N ARG A 54 3.70 -3.33 11.73
CA ARG A 54 4.05 -1.91 11.61
C ARG A 54 5.46 -1.71 11.03
N LEU A 55 6.43 -2.54 11.43
CA LEU A 55 7.80 -2.48 10.91
C LEU A 55 7.85 -2.83 9.42
N ASP A 56 7.16 -3.90 9.01
CA ASP A 56 7.13 -4.32 7.61
C ASP A 56 6.43 -3.29 6.72
N PHE A 57 5.40 -2.61 7.25
CA PHE A 57 4.75 -1.51 6.54
C PHE A 57 5.71 -0.34 6.31
N ILE A 58 6.46 0.09 7.33
CA ILE A 58 7.48 1.16 7.21
C ILE A 58 8.55 0.78 6.17
N LEU A 59 9.02 -0.48 6.17
CA LEU A 59 9.95 -0.98 5.16
C LEU A 59 9.30 -0.99 3.77
N GLY A 60 8.01 -1.32 3.67
CA GLY A 60 7.22 -1.24 2.45
C GLY A 60 7.08 0.18 1.90
N LEU A 61 6.83 1.17 2.76
CA LEU A 61 6.80 2.59 2.37
C LEU A 61 8.12 3.01 1.72
N SER A 62 9.26 2.65 2.33
CA SER A 62 10.58 2.96 1.78
C SER A 62 10.80 2.35 0.40
N ARG A 63 10.35 1.11 0.15
CA ARG A 63 10.43 0.46 -1.17
C ARG A 63 9.62 1.18 -2.23
N LEU A 64 8.52 1.84 -1.84
CA LEU A 64 7.65 2.62 -2.71
C LEU A 64 8.05 4.11 -2.80
N GLY A 65 9.13 4.52 -2.12
CA GLY A 65 9.58 5.91 -2.11
C GLY A 65 8.69 6.85 -1.28
N VAL A 66 7.87 6.30 -0.37
CA VAL A 66 7.00 7.07 0.51
C VAL A 66 7.70 7.32 1.85
N SER A 67 7.66 8.56 2.33
CA SER A 67 8.21 8.94 3.65
C SER A 67 7.52 8.14 4.76
N PRO A 68 8.25 7.63 5.78
CA PRO A 68 7.62 7.00 6.95
C PRO A 68 7.06 8.01 7.95
N PHE A 69 7.25 9.30 7.68
CA PHE A 69 6.66 10.41 8.41
C PHE A 69 5.59 11.03 7.52
N GLN A 70 4.34 10.94 7.98
CA GLN A 70 3.21 11.56 7.30
C GLN A 70 3.29 13.06 7.61
N GLU A 71 3.47 13.86 6.57
CA GLU A 71 3.35 15.31 6.67
C GLU A 71 1.89 15.68 6.47
N ASP A 72 1.37 16.58 7.30
CA ASP A 72 0.02 17.10 7.11
C ASP A 72 0.05 18.05 5.91
N LEU A 73 -0.61 17.67 4.81
CA LEU A 73 -0.69 18.48 3.58
C LEU A 73 -1.42 19.83 3.78
N ASP A 74 -2.01 20.05 4.96
CA ASP A 74 -2.84 21.21 5.30
C ASP A 74 -2.08 22.34 6.03
N ASP A 75 -0.78 22.22 6.31
CA ASP A 75 -0.02 23.25 7.04
C ASP A 75 0.42 24.47 6.20
N ASP A 76 0.11 24.51 4.90
CA ASP A 76 0.53 25.56 3.94
C ASP A 76 -0.63 26.34 3.27
N VAL A 77 -1.76 26.59 3.96
CA VAL A 77 -2.86 27.48 3.47
C VAL A 77 -3.10 28.68 4.37
#